data_AF-A0A1H7YH45-F1
#
_entry.id   AF-A0A1H7YH45-F1
#
_cell.length_a   1.000
_cell.length_b   1.000
_cell.length_c   1.000
_cell.angle_alpha   90.00
_cell.angle_beta   90.00
_cell.angle_gamma   90.00
#
_symmetry.space_group_name_H-M   'P 1'
#
loop_
_entity.id
_entity.type
_entity.pdbx_description
1 polymer ?
#
loop_
_entity_poly.entity_id
_entity_poly.type
_entity_poly.pdbx_seq_one_letter_code
_entity_poly.pdbx_strand_id
1 'polypeptide(L)'
;MDVKNLEGNYTAIVAAVTCSNGKGKAEGYTVLELLLVVISGEQQGAQIRKPYFLKETVPESLTKDFYKLGVRVSTKDDAIKAKDDIAGKILQVSLSNVDSTVYCAFEQYIGTDDPAKYYSKTIH
;
A
#
# COMPACT_ATOMS: atom_id res chain seq x y z
N MET A 1 13.91 -10.75 8.86
CA MET A 1 14.40 -9.44 9.33
C MET A 1 13.36 -8.86 10.26
N ASP A 2 13.73 -8.54 11.49
CA ASP A 2 12.85 -7.87 12.45
C ASP A 2 12.44 -6.50 11.90
N VAL A 3 11.15 -6.31 11.67
CA VAL A 3 10.50 -5.09 11.13
C VAL A 3 10.57 -3.91 12.13
N LYS A 4 11.33 -4.04 13.22
CA LYS A 4 11.17 -3.21 14.43
C LYS A 4 11.60 -1.76 14.26
N ASN A 5 12.38 -1.42 13.23
CA ASN A 5 12.90 -0.06 13.00
C ASN A 5 12.78 0.39 11.54
N LEU A 6 11.62 0.19 10.89
CA LEU A 6 11.35 0.81 9.59
C LEU A 6 10.90 2.27 9.81
N GLU A 7 11.87 3.18 9.96
CA GLU A 7 11.63 4.62 10.05
C GLU A 7 12.50 5.37 9.05
N GLY A 8 11.90 6.36 8.39
CA GLY A 8 12.57 7.20 7.40
C GLY A 8 11.94 7.15 6.02
N ASN A 9 12.65 7.69 5.03
CA ASN A 9 12.17 7.81 3.66
C ASN A 9 12.75 6.72 2.77
N TYR A 10 11.89 6.03 2.04
CA TYR A 10 12.26 4.91 1.18
C TYR A 10 11.60 5.01 -0.18
N THR A 11 12.22 4.43 -1.20
CA THR A 11 11.53 4.13 -2.46
C THR A 11 10.89 2.77 -2.35
N ALA A 12 9.60 2.67 -2.66
CA ALA A 12 8.85 1.44 -2.64
C ALA A 12 8.05 1.25 -3.92
N ILE A 13 7.75 0.00 -4.24
CA ILE A 13 6.82 -0.39 -5.31
C ILE A 13 5.55 -0.97 -4.71
N VAL A 14 4.39 -0.63 -5.27
CA VAL A 14 3.13 -1.32 -4.98
C VAL A 14 3.20 -2.70 -5.64
N ALA A 15 3.54 -3.73 -4.85
CA ALA A 15 3.78 -5.07 -5.35
C ALA A 15 2.48 -5.83 -5.64
N ALA A 16 1.46 -5.64 -4.80
CA ALA A 16 0.16 -6.26 -4.96
C ALA A 16 -0.93 -5.43 -4.29
N VAL A 17 -2.15 -5.58 -4.78
CA VAL A 17 -3.34 -5.02 -4.15
C VAL A 17 -4.39 -6.10 -4.03
N THR A 18 -4.93 -6.25 -2.83
CA THR A 18 -5.95 -7.26 -2.53
C THR A 18 -7.19 -6.59 -1.99
N CYS A 19 -8.35 -7.13 -2.36
CA CYS A 19 -9.64 -6.72 -1.84
C CYS A 19 -10.29 -7.93 -1.17
N SER A 20 -10.76 -7.76 0.06
CA SER A 20 -11.42 -8.82 0.82
C SER A 20 -12.56 -8.27 1.67
N ASN A 21 -13.48 -9.15 2.07
CA ASN A 21 -14.47 -8.79 3.07
C ASN A 21 -13.81 -8.78 4.45
N GLY A 22 -14.00 -7.70 5.20
CA GLY A 22 -13.52 -7.57 6.56
C GLY A 22 -14.17 -8.60 7.49
N LYS A 23 -13.45 -8.99 8.53
CA LYS A 23 -13.86 -9.98 9.53
C LYS A 23 -13.64 -9.42 10.94
N GLY A 24 -14.37 -9.95 11.93
CA GLY A 24 -14.23 -9.53 13.33
C GLY A 24 -14.52 -8.04 13.49
N LYS A 25 -13.56 -7.26 14.00
CA LYS A 25 -13.73 -5.80 14.19
C LYS A 25 -13.93 -5.01 12.89
N ALA A 26 -13.62 -5.60 11.74
CA ALA A 26 -13.83 -5.00 10.42
C ALA A 26 -15.04 -5.59 9.67
N GLU A 27 -15.94 -6.30 10.34
CA GLU A 27 -17.15 -6.82 9.72
C GLU A 27 -18.01 -5.69 9.13
N GLY A 28 -18.54 -5.92 7.92
CA GLY A 28 -19.28 -4.91 7.15
C GLY A 28 -18.41 -3.92 6.36
N TYR A 29 -17.08 -4.01 6.45
CA TYR A 29 -16.14 -3.26 5.61
C TYR A 29 -15.62 -4.11 4.45
N THR A 30 -15.31 -3.48 3.32
CA THR A 30 -14.39 -4.03 2.32
C THR A 30 -12.98 -3.56 2.65
N VAL A 31 -12.06 -4.49 2.85
CA VAL A 31 -10.65 -4.19 3.16
C VAL A 31 -9.85 -4.24 1.86
N LEU A 32 -9.28 -3.10 1.50
CA LEU A 32 -8.36 -2.96 0.37
C LEU A 32 -6.95 -2.83 0.94
N GLU A 33 -6.11 -3.84 0.73
CA GLU A 33 -4.75 -3.91 1.26
C GLU A 33 -3.72 -3.74 0.14
N LEU A 34 -2.89 -2.70 0.26
CA LEU A 34 -1.71 -2.49 -0.58
C LEU A 34 -0.51 -3.19 0.08
N LEU A 35 0.15 -4.05 -0.67
CA LEU A 35 1.46 -4.58 -0.33
C LEU A 35 2.53 -3.75 -1.03
N LEU A 36 3.31 -3.02 -0.26
CA LEU A 36 4.46 -2.26 -0.73
C LEU A 36 5.73 -3.04 -0.44
N VAL A 37 6.68 -3.00 -1.37
CA VAL A 37 8.03 -3.56 -1.17
C VAL A 37 9.03 -2.43 -1.29
N VAL A 38 9.88 -2.26 -0.29
CA VAL A 38 10.99 -1.30 -0.34
C VAL A 38 12.00 -1.79 -1.39
N ILE A 39 12.34 -0.95 -2.36
CA ILE A 39 13.23 -1.32 -3.47
C ILE A 39 14.58 -0.61 -3.43
N SER A 40 14.83 0.22 -2.42
CA SER A 40 16.08 0.99 -2.27
C SER A 40 16.55 1.06 -0.81
N GLY A 41 17.86 1.16 -0.62
CA GLY A 41 18.48 1.37 0.70
C GLY A 41 18.61 0.08 1.51
N GLU A 42 19.03 0.22 2.76
CA GLU A 42 19.35 -0.91 3.64
C GLU A 42 18.14 -1.81 3.97
N GLN A 43 16.94 -1.28 3.79
CA GLN A 43 15.68 -1.97 4.04
C GLN A 43 15.08 -2.59 2.77
N GLN A 44 15.85 -2.71 1.69
CA GLN A 44 15.39 -3.32 0.44
C GLN A 44 14.83 -4.74 0.70
N GLY A 45 13.66 -5.02 0.12
CA GLY A 45 12.91 -6.26 0.31
C GLY A 45 11.94 -6.22 1.50
N ALA A 46 11.98 -5.18 2.35
CA ALA A 46 11.01 -5.02 3.43
C ALA A 46 9.59 -4.86 2.86
N GLN A 47 8.64 -5.57 3.46
CA GLN A 47 7.24 -5.57 3.07
C GLN A 47 6.43 -4.71 4.03
N ILE A 48 5.65 -3.78 3.47
CA ILE A 48 4.75 -2.90 4.22
C ILE A 48 3.34 -3.16 3.73
N ARG A 49 2.44 -3.51 4.65
CA ARG A 49 1.02 -3.67 4.37
C ARG A 49 0.28 -2.43 4.79
N LYS A 50 -0.48 -1.83 3.87
CA LYS A 50 -1.30 -0.65 4.13
C LYS A 50 -2.77 -0.97 3.85
N PRO A 51 -3.55 -1.34 4.88
CA PRO A 51 -4.97 -1.61 4.74
C PRO A 51 -5.80 -0.33 4.73
N TYR A 52 -6.82 -0.30 3.88
CA TYR A 52 -7.87 0.70 3.88
C TYR A 52 -9.22 0.03 4.11
N PHE A 53 -10.03 0.60 4.98
CA PHE A 53 -11.34 0.06 5.36
C PHE A 53 -12.43 0.87 4.67
N LEU A 54 -13.05 0.27 3.65
CA LEU A 54 -14.08 0.89 2.83
C LEU A 54 -15.46 0.49 3.36
N LYS A 55 -16.33 1.46 3.58
CA LYS A 55 -17.75 1.21 3.88
C LYS A 55 -18.62 1.80 2.76
N GLU A 56 -19.53 2.72 3.09
CA GLU A 56 -20.32 3.47 2.11
C GLU A 56 -19.49 4.57 1.45
N THR A 57 -18.58 5.19 2.20
CA THR A 57 -17.66 6.22 1.73
C THR A 57 -16.23 5.71 1.69
N VAL A 58 -15.43 6.32 0.82
CA VAL A 58 -13.99 6.06 0.71
C VAL A 58 -13.25 6.92 1.73
N PRO A 59 -12.30 6.38 2.50
CA PRO A 59 -11.46 7.17 3.39
C PRO A 59 -10.68 8.25 2.63
N GLU A 60 -10.64 9.47 3.18
CA GLU A 60 -9.90 10.58 2.57
C GLU A 60 -8.41 10.26 2.38
N SER A 61 -7.82 9.49 3.30
CA SER A 61 -6.45 9.00 3.20
C SER A 61 -6.22 8.16 1.94
N LEU A 62 -7.15 7.26 1.60
CA LEU A 62 -7.08 6.49 0.36
C LEU A 62 -7.15 7.40 -0.85
N THR A 63 -8.10 8.33 -0.87
CA THR A 63 -8.27 9.26 -1.99
C THR A 63 -7.02 10.09 -2.23
N LYS A 64 -6.37 10.58 -1.17
CA LYS A 64 -5.10 11.31 -1.25
C LYS A 64 -3.96 10.43 -1.75
N ASP A 65 -3.84 9.22 -1.22
CA ASP A 65 -2.77 8.29 -1.59
C ASP A 65 -2.89 7.86 -3.06
N PHE A 66 -4.10 7.48 -3.51
CA PHE A 66 -4.34 7.11 -4.90
C PHE A 66 -4.14 8.31 -5.83
N TYR A 67 -4.54 9.52 -5.42
CA TYR A 67 -4.29 10.73 -6.19
C TYR A 67 -2.79 10.97 -6.39
N LYS A 68 -1.96 10.75 -5.36
CA LYS A 68 -0.50 10.82 -5.48
C LYS A 68 0.05 9.78 -6.46
N LEU A 69 -0.63 8.65 -6.63
CA LEU A 69 -0.32 7.63 -7.64
C LEU A 69 -0.92 7.92 -9.04
N GLY A 70 -1.58 9.08 -9.21
CA GLY A 70 -2.21 9.48 -10.47
C GLY A 70 -3.59 8.86 -10.71
N VAL A 71 -4.20 8.25 -9.69
CA VAL A 71 -5.50 7.58 -9.81
C VAL A 71 -6.56 8.32 -9.00
N ARG A 72 -7.68 8.66 -9.63
CA ARG A 72 -8.80 9.29 -8.95
C ARG A 72 -9.78 8.24 -8.45
N VAL A 73 -10.02 8.24 -7.14
CA VAL A 73 -11.01 7.38 -6.49
C VAL A 73 -12.04 8.25 -5.80
N SER A 74 -13.33 7.96 -6.01
CA SER A 74 -14.42 8.69 -5.36
C SER A 74 -15.45 7.76 -4.73
N THR A 75 -15.52 6.52 -5.20
CA THR A 75 -16.41 5.48 -4.65
C THR A 75 -15.64 4.21 -4.28
N LYS A 76 -16.29 3.35 -3.49
CA LYS A 76 -15.77 2.01 -3.16
C LYS A 76 -15.46 1.22 -4.43
N ASP A 77 -16.34 1.28 -5.43
CA ASP A 77 -16.18 0.53 -6.68
C ASP A 77 -15.02 1.07 -7.52
N ASP A 78 -14.79 2.39 -7.52
CA ASP A 78 -13.60 2.98 -8.15
C ASP A 78 -12.33 2.45 -7.48
N ALA A 79 -12.30 2.39 -6.14
CA ALA A 79 -11.15 1.88 -5.39
C ALA A 79 -10.84 0.42 -5.76
N ILE A 80 -11.88 -0.40 -5.89
CA ILE A 80 -11.75 -1.82 -6.25
C ILE A 80 -11.26 -1.99 -7.69
N LYS A 81 -11.76 -1.17 -8.63
CA LYS A 81 -11.33 -1.21 -10.04
C LYS A 81 -9.90 -0.71 -10.22
N ALA A 82 -9.53 0.33 -9.50
CA ALA A 82 -8.21 0.94 -9.54
C ALA A 82 -7.07 0.02 -9.08
N LYS A 83 -7.37 -1.13 -8.45
CA LYS A 83 -6.37 -2.06 -7.90
C LYS A 83 -5.34 -2.50 -8.94
N ASP A 84 -5.77 -2.69 -10.19
CA ASP A 84 -4.92 -3.21 -11.27
C ASP A 84 -4.05 -2.09 -11.87
N ASP A 85 -4.49 -0.83 -11.77
CA ASP A 85 -3.77 0.35 -12.29
C ASP A 85 -2.64 0.81 -11.36
N ILE A 86 -2.75 0.50 -10.06
CA ILE A 86 -1.78 0.92 -9.04
C ILE A 86 -0.67 -0.11 -8.79
N ALA A 87 -0.88 -1.38 -9.13
CA ALA A 87 0.18 -2.38 -9.07
C ALA A 87 1.33 -1.96 -10.02
N GLY A 88 2.57 -2.08 -9.54
CA GLY A 88 3.76 -1.65 -10.27
C GLY A 88 4.11 -0.17 -10.15
N LYS A 89 3.28 0.66 -9.50
CA LYS A 89 3.63 2.06 -9.21
C LYS A 89 4.76 2.13 -8.20
N ILE A 90 5.79 2.91 -8.52
CA ILE A 90 6.93 3.23 -7.65
C ILE A 90 6.73 4.63 -7.10
N LEU A 91 6.94 4.76 -5.79
CA LEU A 91 6.78 6.01 -5.06
C LEU A 91 7.78 6.11 -3.91
N GLN A 92 8.05 7.35 -3.49
CA GLN A 92 8.64 7.63 -2.19
C GLN A 92 7.58 7.45 -1.10
N VAL A 93 7.96 6.74 -0.05
CA VAL A 93 7.16 6.58 1.16
C VAL A 93 7.95 7.03 2.37
N SER A 94 7.28 7.69 3.30
CA SER A 94 7.80 7.97 4.63
C SER A 94 7.21 6.97 5.61
N LEU A 95 8.07 6.33 6.39
CA LEU A 95 7.70 5.38 7.42
C LEU A 95 7.99 5.97 8.80
N SER A 96 7.04 5.82 9.70
CA SER A 96 7.21 6.15 11.11
C SER A 96 6.63 5.04 11.98
N ASN A 97 7.21 4.84 13.17
CA ASN A 97 6.74 3.85 14.11
C ASN A 97 6.15 4.55 15.34
N VAL A 98 4.88 4.26 15.65
CA VAL A 98 4.23 4.75 16.88
C VAL A 98 3.60 3.55 17.58
N ASP A 99 4.02 3.28 18.81
CA ASP A 99 3.51 2.19 19.64
C ASP A 99 3.47 0.82 18.93
N SER A 100 4.56 0.46 18.24
CA SER A 100 4.68 -0.78 17.44
C SER A 100 3.82 -0.84 16.17
N THR A 101 3.18 0.27 15.80
CA THR A 101 2.43 0.40 14.55
C THR A 101 3.27 1.17 13.54
N VAL A 102 3.51 0.55 12.38
CA VAL A 102 4.19 1.21 11.26
C VAL A 102 3.16 2.01 10.47
N TYR A 103 3.35 3.32 10.40
CA TYR A 103 2.60 4.23 9.56
C TYR A 103 3.38 4.45 8.27
N CYS A 104 2.66 4.40 7.14
CA CYS A 104 3.22 4.62 5.82
C CYS A 104 2.50 5.80 5.16
N ALA A 105 3.22 6.89 4.93
CA ALA A 105 2.75 8.03 4.16
C ALA A 105 3.28 7.96 2.73
N PHE A 106 2.43 8.21 1.75
CA PHE A 106 2.87 8.30 0.34
C PHE A 106 3.33 9.73 0.11
N GLU A 107 4.53 9.93 -0.43
CA GLU A 107 5.10 11.26 -0.60
C GLU A 107 5.03 11.71 -2.06
N GLN A 108 5.73 10.99 -2.94
CA GLN A 108 5.91 11.38 -4.34
C GLN A 108 5.90 10.16 -5.25
N TYR A 109 5.14 10.21 -6.34
CA TYR A 109 5.20 9.22 -7.41
C TYR A 109 6.50 9.37 -8.23
N ILE A 110 7.17 8.25 -8.48
CA ILE A 110 8.45 8.21 -9.21
C ILE A 110 8.28 7.60 -10.61
N GLY A 111 7.53 6.51 -10.74
CA GLY A 111 7.45 5.79 -12.01
C GLY A 111 6.74 4.44 -11.90
N THR A 112 6.95 3.57 -12.89
CA THR A 112 6.37 2.22 -12.92
C THR A 112 7.44 1.19 -13.25
N ASP A 113 7.37 0.03 -12.63
CA ASP A 113 8.12 -1.16 -13.03
C ASP A 113 7.30 -2.43 -12.73
N ASP A 114 7.81 -3.59 -13.16
CA ASP A 114 7.23 -4.90 -12.90
C ASP A 114 7.44 -5.32 -11.43
N PRO A 115 6.36 -5.49 -10.63
CA PRO A 115 6.43 -6.01 -9.27
C PRO A 115 7.19 -7.33 -9.12
N ALA A 116 7.13 -8.21 -10.13
CA ALA A 116 7.70 -9.56 -10.03
C ALA A 116 9.22 -9.56 -9.84
N LYS A 117 9.91 -8.48 -10.21
CA LYS A 117 11.35 -8.28 -9.98
C LYS A 117 11.70 -8.12 -8.50
N TYR A 118 10.76 -7.61 -7.71
CA TYR A 118 10.98 -7.23 -6.30
C TYR A 118 10.22 -8.13 -5.34
N TYR A 119 9.19 -8.80 -5.83
CA TYR A 119 8.34 -9.70 -5.07
C TYR A 119 8.18 -11.02 -5.82
N SER A 120 9.02 -12.01 -5.49
CA SER A 120 8.71 -13.39 -5.85
C SER A 120 7.57 -13.84 -4.93
N LYS A 121 6.40 -14.11 -5.48
CA LYS A 121 5.37 -14.86 -4.77
C LYS A 121 5.95 -16.23 -4.44
N THR A 122 6.50 -16.41 -3.24
CA THR A 122 6.68 -17.76 -2.70
C THR A 122 5.28 -18.31 -2.50
N ILE A 123 4.83 -19.11 -3.47
CA ILE A 123 3.63 -19.93 -3.37
C ILE A 123 3.95 -20.96 -2.28
N HIS A 124 3.31 -20.83 -1.12
CA HIS A 124 3.23 -21.89 -0.11
C HIS A 124 1.81 -22.43 -0.09
#